data_AF-A0A817SL86-F1
#
_entry.id   AF-A0A817SL86-F1
#
_cell.length_a   1.000
_cell.length_b   1.000
_cell.length_c   1.000
_cell.angle_alpha   90.00
_cell.angle_beta   90.00
_cell.angle_gamma   90.00
#
_symmetry.space_group_name_H-M   'P 1'
#
loop_
_entity.id
_entity.type
_entity.pdbx_description
1 polymer ?
#
loop_
_entity_poly.entity_id
_entity_poly.type
_entity_poly.pdbx_seq_one_letter_code
_entity_poly.pdbx_strand_id
1 'polypeptide(L)'
;MAIAQVRNTSWSSTYTPTFLLVNFIWLAKIEAFADTATELFNKFGSIIWYQEGSQTKASLDQFLVNELSKYLHNIDILAKAYSESGKFFVGNHLNFADLCVYDALESIVEADTNILNEYA
;
A
#
# COMPACT_ATOMS: atom_id res chain seq x y z
N MET A 1 -21.36 -33.17 44.29
CA MET A 1 -22.15 -32.01 43.82
C MET A 1 -21.33 -30.76 44.15
N ALA A 2 -20.58 -30.24 43.18
CA ALA A 2 -19.69 -29.10 43.36
C ALA A 2 -20.41 -27.82 42.95
N ILE A 3 -20.45 -26.84 43.84
CA ILE A 3 -21.03 -25.51 43.60
C ILE A 3 -19.96 -24.66 42.90
N ALA A 4 -20.31 -24.15 41.73
CA ALA A 4 -19.48 -23.26 40.94
C ALA A 4 -19.20 -21.94 41.68
N GLN A 5 -17.93 -21.58 41.80
CA GLN A 5 -17.53 -20.19 42.07
C GLN A 5 -17.22 -19.49 40.75
N VAL A 6 -18.02 -18.47 40.46
CA VAL A 6 -17.90 -17.54 39.34
C VAL A 6 -17.19 -16.27 39.82
N ARG A 7 -16.34 -15.70 38.93
CA ARG A 7 -15.53 -14.44 39.01
C ARG A 7 -14.15 -14.65 39.65
N ASN A 8 -13.06 -14.23 39.01
CA ASN A 8 -12.82 -12.87 38.55
C ASN A 8 -11.64 -12.84 37.55
N THR A 9 -11.89 -12.84 36.23
CA THR A 9 -10.84 -12.54 35.25
C THR A 9 -10.72 -11.02 35.15
N SER A 10 -9.79 -10.48 35.95
CA SER A 10 -9.30 -9.11 35.81
C SER A 10 -8.81 -8.90 34.37
N TRP A 11 -9.54 -8.11 33.59
CA TRP A 11 -8.98 -7.50 32.39
C TRP A 11 -7.86 -6.56 32.87
N SER A 12 -6.60 -6.94 32.64
CA SER A 12 -5.45 -6.10 32.96
C SER A 12 -5.51 -4.83 32.11
N SER A 13 -5.88 -3.72 32.74
CA SER A 13 -6.00 -2.39 32.16
C SER A 13 -4.64 -1.73 31.93
N THR A 14 -3.73 -2.39 31.22
CA THR A 14 -2.36 -1.90 30.97
C THR A 14 -2.13 -1.52 29.51
N TYR A 15 -3.12 -0.92 28.86
CA TYR A 15 -2.87 -0.15 27.63
C TYR A 15 -2.52 1.27 28.03
N THR A 16 -1.23 1.58 28.09
CA THR A 16 -0.77 2.96 28.25
C THR A 16 -1.13 3.76 26.99
N PRO A 17 -1.57 5.02 27.09
CA PRO A 17 -1.96 5.84 25.92
C PRO A 17 -0.90 5.91 24.82
N THR A 18 0.38 5.79 25.19
CA THR A 18 1.52 5.73 24.27
C THR A 18 1.54 4.49 23.39
N PHE A 19 1.16 3.32 23.91
CA PHE A 19 1.13 2.08 23.11
C PHE A 19 0.07 2.17 22.00
N LEU A 20 -1.11 2.74 22.31
CA LEU A 20 -2.15 2.97 21.33
C LEU A 20 -1.69 3.95 20.25
N LEU A 21 -1.08 5.07 20.65
CA LEU A 21 -0.61 6.10 19.72
C LEU A 21 0.44 5.57 18.72
N VAL A 22 1.40 4.75 19.20
CA VAL A 22 2.44 4.16 18.33
C VAL A 22 1.81 3.22 17.29
N ASN A 23 0.82 2.42 17.68
CA ASN A 23 0.11 1.54 16.75
C ASN A 23 -0.71 2.34 15.71
N PHE A 24 -1.35 3.45 16.11
CA PHE A 24 -2.06 4.31 15.18
C PHE A 24 -1.13 4.97 14.16
N ILE A 25 0.02 5.47 14.59
CA ILE A 25 1.00 6.09 13.68
C ILE A 25 1.56 5.03 12.71
N TRP A 26 1.84 3.82 13.20
CA TRP A 26 2.30 2.74 12.34
C TRP A 26 1.25 2.35 11.30
N LEU A 27 -0.01 2.22 11.71
CA LEU A 27 -1.12 1.93 10.79
C LEU A 27 -1.29 3.03 9.73
N ALA A 28 -1.26 4.31 10.14
CA ALA A 28 -1.40 5.43 9.22
C ALA A 28 -0.31 5.47 8.14
N LYS A 29 0.91 5.02 8.45
CA LYS A 29 1.99 4.88 7.46
C LYS A 29 1.66 3.80 6.43
N ILE A 30 1.11 2.67 6.88
CA ILE A 30 0.69 1.58 5.98
C ILE A 30 -0.47 2.03 5.10
N GLU A 31 -1.47 2.69 5.68
CA GLU A 31 -2.63 3.22 4.97
C GLU A 31 -2.20 4.21 3.88
N ALA A 32 -1.22 5.09 4.14
CA ALA A 32 -0.71 6.02 3.14
C ALA A 32 -0.15 5.32 1.88
N PHE A 33 0.53 4.17 2.05
CA PHE A 33 0.97 3.36 0.91
C PHE A 33 -0.20 2.65 0.23
N ALA A 34 -1.11 2.07 1.02
CA ALA A 34 -2.27 1.36 0.49
C ALA A 34 -3.17 2.30 -0.33
N ASP A 35 -3.40 3.53 0.13
CA ASP A 35 -4.16 4.56 -0.58
C ASP A 35 -3.47 4.93 -1.89
N THR A 36 -2.15 5.18 -1.86
CA THR A 36 -1.38 5.53 -3.06
C THR A 36 -1.40 4.39 -4.10
N ALA A 37 -1.22 3.14 -3.65
CA ALA A 37 -1.26 1.97 -4.51
C ALA A 37 -2.68 1.70 -5.06
N THR A 38 -3.71 1.91 -4.25
CA THR A 38 -5.12 1.74 -4.65
C THR A 38 -5.51 2.80 -5.69
N GLU A 39 -5.09 4.05 -5.50
CA GLU A 39 -5.30 5.11 -6.50
C GLU A 39 -4.61 4.78 -7.83
N LEU A 40 -3.36 4.32 -7.77
CA LEU A 40 -2.61 3.87 -8.93
C LEU A 40 -3.33 2.75 -9.67
N PHE A 41 -3.71 1.69 -8.93
CA PHE A 41 -4.41 0.53 -9.48
C PHE A 41 -5.76 0.91 -10.08
N ASN A 42 -6.58 1.71 -9.38
CA ASN A 42 -7.87 2.14 -9.87
C ASN A 42 -7.74 2.98 -11.14
N LYS A 43 -6.75 3.87 -11.21
CA LYS A 43 -6.53 4.69 -12.40
C LYS A 43 -6.11 3.84 -13.58
N PHE A 44 -5.15 2.94 -13.37
CA PHE A 44 -4.68 2.00 -14.38
C PHE A 44 -5.79 1.05 -14.85
N GLY A 45 -6.48 0.39 -13.93
CA GLY A 45 -7.61 -0.50 -14.22
C GLY A 45 -8.73 0.23 -14.97
N SER A 46 -8.96 1.52 -14.69
CA SER A 46 -9.96 2.29 -15.43
C SER A 46 -9.64 2.46 -16.92
N ILE A 47 -8.35 2.49 -17.26
CA ILE A 47 -7.87 2.58 -18.64
C ILE A 47 -8.04 1.22 -19.30
N ILE A 48 -7.57 0.14 -18.67
CA ILE A 48 -7.55 -1.19 -19.27
C ILE A 48 -8.95 -1.81 -19.38
N TRP A 49 -9.83 -1.63 -18.39
CA TRP A 49 -11.12 -2.34 -18.33
C TRP A 49 -12.32 -1.55 -18.83
N TYR A 50 -12.26 -0.22 -18.86
CA TYR A 50 -13.42 0.60 -19.26
C TYR A 50 -13.22 1.37 -20.57
N GLN A 51 -12.02 1.38 -21.16
CA GLN A 51 -11.79 2.00 -22.47
C GLN A 51 -11.66 0.94 -23.56
N GLU A 52 -12.23 1.21 -24.74
CA GLU A 52 -12.17 0.30 -25.89
C GLU A 52 -11.26 0.82 -27.02
N GLY A 53 -10.52 -0.11 -27.63
CA GLY A 53 -9.83 0.11 -28.90
C GLY A 53 -8.73 1.15 -28.86
N SER A 54 -8.78 2.15 -29.75
CA SER A 54 -7.73 3.16 -29.91
C SER A 54 -7.67 4.16 -28.74
N GLN A 55 -8.74 4.30 -27.96
CA GLN A 55 -8.77 5.17 -26.78
C GLN A 55 -7.94 4.60 -25.64
N THR A 56 -7.97 3.27 -25.47
CA THR A 56 -7.19 2.56 -24.44
C THR A 56 -5.70 2.80 -24.61
N LYS A 57 -5.18 2.72 -25.84
CA LYS A 57 -3.75 2.89 -26.11
C LYS A 57 -3.28 4.33 -25.84
N ALA A 58 -4.00 5.33 -26.34
CA ALA A 58 -3.61 6.73 -26.13
C ALA A 58 -3.68 7.14 -24.64
N SER A 59 -4.71 6.69 -23.92
CA SER A 59 -4.83 6.94 -22.48
C SER A 59 -3.78 6.19 -21.67
N LEU A 60 -3.44 4.97 -22.08
CA LEU A 60 -2.35 4.21 -21.48
C LEU A 60 -1.03 4.96 -21.68
N ASP A 61 -0.66 5.31 -22.92
CA ASP A 61 0.56 6.07 -23.21
C ASP A 61 0.62 7.38 -22.39
N GLN A 62 -0.49 8.11 -22.29
CA GLN A 62 -0.57 9.32 -21.47
C GLN A 62 -0.35 9.04 -19.97
N PHE A 63 -0.98 7.99 -19.45
CA PHE A 63 -0.84 7.58 -18.05
C PHE A 63 0.60 7.16 -17.74
N LEU A 64 1.22 6.37 -18.61
CA LEU A 64 2.59 5.89 -18.44
C LEU A 64 3.61 7.03 -18.41
N VAL A 65 3.45 8.00 -19.32
CA VAL A 65 4.40 9.13 -19.41
C VAL A 65 4.19 10.15 -18.29
N ASN A 66 2.94 10.47 -17.94
CA ASN A 66 2.66 11.65 -17.11
C ASN A 66 2.17 11.32 -15.69
N GLU A 67 1.50 10.20 -15.50
CA GLU A 67 0.82 9.90 -14.23
C GLU A 67 1.55 8.82 -13.43
N LEU A 68 2.03 7.76 -14.08
CA LEU A 68 2.76 6.68 -13.43
C LEU A 68 3.98 7.20 -12.66
N SER A 69 4.77 8.06 -13.30
CA SER A 69 5.94 8.71 -12.68
C SER A 69 5.59 9.44 -11.39
N LYS A 70 4.42 10.08 -11.30
CA LYS A 70 3.94 10.76 -10.08
C LYS A 70 3.63 9.77 -8.97
N TYR A 71 2.95 8.67 -9.27
CA TYR A 71 2.65 7.63 -8.28
C TYR A 71 3.93 6.95 -7.78
N LEU A 72 4.84 6.59 -8.68
CA LEU A 72 6.15 6.03 -8.32
C LEU A 72 6.97 6.99 -7.45
N HIS A 73 6.97 8.29 -7.79
CA HIS A 73 7.64 9.31 -6.99
C HIS A 73 7.03 9.44 -5.59
N ASN A 74 5.70 9.41 -5.46
CA ASN A 74 5.03 9.42 -4.15
C ASN A 74 5.41 8.19 -3.31
N ILE A 75 5.43 7.00 -3.92
CA ILE A 75 5.86 5.76 -3.27
C ILE A 75 7.31 5.88 -2.79
N ASP A 76 8.21 6.42 -3.59
CA ASP A 76 9.61 6.65 -3.22
C ASP A 76 9.76 7.64 -2.05
N ILE A 77 8.98 8.73 -2.04
CA ILE A 77 8.93 9.68 -0.91
C ILE A 77 8.49 8.97 0.36
N LEU A 78 7.41 8.19 0.30
CA LEU A 78 6.90 7.45 1.45
C LEU A 78 7.92 6.40 1.93
N ALA A 79 8.59 5.71 1.01
CA ALA A 79 9.61 4.71 1.32
C ALA A 79 10.79 5.33 2.07
N LYS A 80 11.28 6.48 1.60
CA LYS A 80 12.34 7.24 2.27
C LYS A 80 11.94 7.73 3.66
N ALA A 81 10.66 8.03 3.86
CA ALA A 81 10.15 8.54 5.14
C ALA A 81 9.91 7.43 6.18
N TYR A 82 9.42 6.26 5.75
CA TYR A 82 8.84 5.25 6.65
C TYR A 82 9.60 3.93 6.69
N SER A 83 10.51 3.67 5.74
CA SER A 83 11.38 2.50 5.79
C SER A 83 12.49 2.66 6.81
N GLU A 84 12.78 1.61 7.57
CA GLU A 84 13.93 1.59 8.48
C GLU A 84 15.19 0.98 7.84
N SER A 85 15.03 0.14 6.83
CA SER A 85 16.13 -0.65 6.24
C SER A 85 16.23 -0.57 4.71
N GLY A 86 15.31 0.13 4.06
CA GLY A 86 15.17 0.16 2.60
C GLY A 86 14.63 -1.14 2.00
N LYS A 87 14.38 -2.17 2.80
CA LYS A 87 13.89 -3.49 2.33
C LYS A 87 12.38 -3.61 2.30
N PHE A 88 11.69 -2.83 3.13
CA PHE A 88 10.23 -2.81 3.27
C PHE A 88 9.76 -1.37 3.26
N PHE A 89 8.54 -1.12 2.79
CA PHE A 89 7.99 0.23 2.69
C PHE A 89 7.74 0.88 4.04
N VAL A 90 7.35 0.10 5.05
CA VAL A 90 7.16 0.56 6.43
C VAL A 90 7.96 -0.33 7.40
N GLY A 91 8.84 0.27 8.19
CA GLY A 91 9.61 -0.46 9.20
C GLY A 91 10.63 -1.44 8.60
N ASN A 92 10.68 -2.64 9.18
CA ASN A 92 11.72 -3.64 8.92
C ASN A 92 11.20 -5.06 8.65
N HIS A 93 9.90 -5.21 8.41
CA HIS A 93 9.26 -6.48 8.12
C HIS A 93 8.15 -6.32 7.08
N LEU A 94 7.82 -7.42 6.39
CA LEU A 94 6.74 -7.48 5.43
C LEU A 94 5.41 -7.11 6.09
N ASN A 95 4.69 -6.18 5.48
CA ASN A 95 3.37 -5.75 5.94
C ASN A 95 2.45 -5.46 4.74
N PHE A 96 1.26 -4.95 5.03
CA PHE A 96 0.23 -4.72 4.02
C PHE A 96 0.64 -3.69 2.96
N ALA A 97 1.45 -2.68 3.30
CA ALA A 97 1.95 -1.70 2.33
C ALA A 97 2.78 -2.36 1.22
N ASP A 98 3.63 -3.33 1.59
CA ASP A 98 4.45 -4.06 0.63
C ASP A 98 3.59 -4.87 -0.34
N LEU A 99 2.55 -5.53 0.17
CA LEU A 99 1.63 -6.31 -0.66
C LEU A 99 0.83 -5.41 -1.61
N CYS A 100 0.31 -4.27 -1.13
CA CYS A 100 -0.45 -3.34 -1.98
C CYS A 100 0.40 -2.75 -3.11
N VAL A 101 1.62 -2.30 -2.80
CA VAL A 101 2.51 -1.74 -3.82
C VAL A 101 2.95 -2.82 -4.80
N TYR A 102 3.26 -4.04 -4.32
CA TYR A 102 3.60 -5.16 -5.19
C TYR A 102 2.47 -5.49 -6.17
N ASP A 103 1.25 -5.69 -5.68
CA ASP A 103 0.07 -6.05 -6.49
C ASP A 103 -0.26 -4.97 -7.54
N ALA A 104 -0.18 -3.69 -7.15
CA ALA A 104 -0.38 -2.57 -8.07
C ALA A 104 0.68 -2.52 -9.17
N LEU A 105 1.96 -2.75 -8.85
CA LEU A 105 3.05 -2.73 -9.83
C LEU A 105 3.05 -3.98 -10.72
N GLU A 106 2.75 -5.15 -10.17
CA GLU A 106 2.64 -6.40 -10.93
C GLU A 106 1.59 -6.25 -12.03
N SER A 107 0.41 -5.71 -11.70
CA SER A 107 -0.67 -5.44 -12.66
C SER A 107 -0.24 -4.52 -13.82
N ILE A 108 0.64 -3.56 -13.54
CA ILE A 108 1.17 -2.63 -14.54
C ILE A 108 2.21 -3.32 -15.43
N VAL A 109 3.11 -4.11 -14.83
CA VAL A 109 4.13 -4.89 -15.53
C VAL A 109 3.51 -5.99 -16.40
N GLU A 110 2.40 -6.59 -15.99
CA GLU A 110 1.67 -7.56 -16.81
C GLU A 110 1.12 -6.95 -18.10
N ALA A 111 0.77 -5.66 -18.10
CA ALA A 111 0.32 -4.98 -19.30
C ALA A 111 1.47 -4.51 -20.21
N ASP A 112 2.60 -4.12 -19.63
CA ASP A 112 3.85 -3.88 -20.37
C ASP A 112 5.05 -4.24 -19.51
N THR A 113 5.76 -5.30 -19.90
CA THR A 113 6.90 -5.84 -19.16
C THR A 113 8.11 -4.92 -19.13
N ASN A 114 8.18 -3.91 -20.02
CA ASN A 114 9.29 -2.97 -20.09
C ASN A 114 8.99 -1.63 -19.40
N ILE A 115 7.79 -1.46 -18.88
CA ILE A 115 7.25 -0.18 -18.38
C ILE A 115 8.06 0.43 -17.24
N LEU A 116 8.71 -0.41 -16.42
CA LEU A 116 9.53 0.03 -15.30
C LEU A 116 10.99 0.25 -15.69
N ASN A 117 11.43 -0.15 -16.89
CA ASN A 117 12.80 0.08 -17.36
C ASN A 117 13.11 1.57 -17.55
N GLU A 118 12.09 2.39 -17.76
CA GLU A 118 12.23 3.85 -17.86
C GLU A 118 12.53 4.52 -16.51
N TYR A 119 12.39 3.77 -15.41
CA TYR A 119 12.51 4.26 -14.03
C TYR A 119 13.62 3.55 -13.22
N ALA A 120 14.39 2.67 -13.86
CA ALA A 120 15.52 1.93 -13.28
C ALA A 120 16.86 2.64 -13.55
#